data_AF-A0A1D2KJU5-F1
#
_entry.id   AF-A0A1D2KJU5-F1
#
_cell.length_a   1.000
_cell.length_b   1.000
_cell.length_c   1.000
_cell.angle_alpha   90.00
_cell.angle_beta   90.00
_cell.angle_gamma   90.00
#
_symmetry.space_group_name_H-M   'P 1'
#
loop_
_entity.id
_entity.type
_entity.pdbx_description
1 polymer ?
#
loop_
_entity_poly.entity_id
_entity_poly.type
_entity_poly.pdbx_seq_one_letter_code
_entity_poly.pdbx_strand_id
1 'polypeptide(L)' 'MSENNEKLYYACADHVDYILDDCIYEEETFPEMNKIPEDSLCITCAYCKKDAVYIVGNIHSHT' A
#
# COMPACT_ATOMS: atom_id res chain seq x y z
N MET A 1 -15.08 5.65 18.81
CA MET A 1 -14.78 4.25 18.45
C MET A 1 -15.42 4.07 17.09
N SER A 2 -14.69 4.18 15.98
CA SER A 2 -13.59 3.28 15.65
C SER A 2 -12.50 3.99 14.84
N GLU A 3 -11.27 3.51 14.99
CA GLU A 3 -10.06 3.93 14.28
C GLU A 3 -10.29 4.03 12.76
N ASN A 4 -10.15 5.24 12.21
CA ASN A 4 -9.85 5.41 10.79
C ASN A 4 -8.43 4.89 10.59
N ASN A 5 -8.31 3.60 10.29
CA ASN A 5 -7.03 2.97 10.04
C ASN A 5 -6.63 3.29 8.60
N GLU A 6 -5.83 4.33 8.43
CA GLU A 6 -5.16 4.67 7.18
C GLU A 6 -4.19 3.52 6.83
N LYS A 7 -4.69 2.49 6.14
CA LYS A 7 -3.89 1.31 5.82
C LYS A 7 -2.96 1.63 4.63
N LEU A 8 -1.68 1.71 4.93
CA LEU A 8 -0.61 1.79 3.94
C LEU A 8 0.05 0.42 3.80
N TYR A 9 -0.08 -0.19 2.63
CA TYR A 9 0.50 -1.47 2.29
C TYR A 9 1.74 -1.29 1.42
N TYR A 10 2.81 -1.99 1.77
CA TYR A 10 4.07 -1.95 1.04
C TYR A 10 4.24 -3.18 0.17
N ALA A 11 4.51 -2.96 -1.11
CA ALA A 11 4.55 -3.98 -2.14
C ALA A 11 5.84 -3.92 -2.96
N CYS A 12 6.37 -5.09 -3.31
CA CYS A 12 7.36 -5.17 -4.38
C CYS A 12 6.65 -5.13 -5.75
N ALA A 13 7.41 -4.90 -6.83
CA ALA A 13 6.86 -4.80 -8.18
C ALA A 13 6.02 -6.02 -8.61
N ASP A 14 6.29 -7.18 -8.02
CA ASP A 14 5.57 -8.43 -8.30
C ASP A 14 4.27 -8.59 -7.51
N HIS A 15 4.23 -8.16 -6.24
CA HIS A 15 3.06 -8.34 -5.36
C HIS A 15 2.14 -7.12 -5.30
N VAL A 16 2.53 -6.00 -5.91
CA VAL A 16 1.73 -4.75 -5.90
C VAL A 16 0.36 -4.94 -6.53
N ASP A 17 0.27 -5.74 -7.59
CA ASP A 17 -0.98 -6.02 -8.31
C ASP A 17 -1.98 -6.79 -7.44
N TYR A 18 -1.49 -7.80 -6.71
CA TYR A 18 -2.32 -8.59 -5.79
C TYR A 18 -2.86 -7.74 -4.63
N ILE A 19 -2.00 -6.90 -4.05
CA ILE A 19 -2.39 -6.00 -2.96
C ILE A 19 -3.38 -4.97 -3.46
N LEU A 20 -3.20 -4.48 -4.68
CA LEU A 20 -4.11 -3.51 -5.29
C LEU A 20 -5.50 -4.11 -5.46
N ASP A 21 -5.61 -5.31 -6.03
CA ASP A 21 -6.89 -6.00 -6.24
C ASP A 21 -7.62 -6.26 -4.92
N ASP A 22 -6.91 -6.75 -3.89
CA ASP A 22 -7.45 -6.99 -2.56
C ASP A 22 -7.93 -5.70 -1.90
N CYS A 23 -7.16 -4.62 -2.02
CA CYS A 23 -7.51 -3.29 -1.49
C CYS A 23 -8.74 -2.70 -2.19
N ILE A 24 -8.86 -2.87 -3.52
CA ILE A 24 -10.04 -2.47 -4.28
C ILE A 24 -11.26 -3.30 -3.87
N TYR A 25 -11.07 -4.60 -3.62
CA TYR A 25 -12.15 -5.48 -3.18
C TYR A 25 -12.62 -5.15 -1.76
N GLU A 26 -11.70 -4.84 -0.84
CA GLU A 26 -12.02 -4.46 0.55
C GLU A 26 -12.64 -3.06 0.65
N GLU A 27 -12.03 -2.05 0.02
CA GLU A 27 -12.43 -0.65 0.16
C GLU A 27 -13.44 -0.20 -0.93
N GLU A 28 -13.71 -1.04 -1.92
CA GLU A 28 -14.54 -0.74 -3.10
C GLU A 28 -14.09 0.54 -3.86
N THR A 29 -12.85 0.98 -3.63
CA THR A 29 -12.26 2.18 -4.21
C THR A 29 -10.83 1.93 -4.63
N PHE A 30 -10.38 2.62 -5.68
CA PHE A 30 -8.99 2.56 -6.11
C PHE A 30 -8.09 3.25 -5.08
N PRO A 31 -7.18 2.52 -4.42
CA PRO A 31 -6.20 3.14 -3.54
C PRO A 31 -5.14 3.88 -4.36
N GLU A 32 -4.44 4.80 -3.73
CA GLU A 32 -3.33 5.50 -4.37
C GLU A 32 -2.06 4.64 -4.31
N MET A 33 -1.46 4.40 -5.48
CA MET A 33 -0.17 3.76 -5.61
C MET A 33 0.93 4.79 -5.84
N ASN A 34 1.84 4.92 -4.89
CA ASN A 34 3.01 5.78 -5.00
C ASN A 34 4.29 4.94 -5.08
N LYS A 35 5.27 5.39 -5.88
CA LYS A 35 6.58 4.73 -5.96
C LYS A 35 7.44 5.18 -4.80
N ILE A 36 8.06 4.23 -4.11
CA ILE A 36 8.94 4.50 -2.98
C ILE A 36 10.29 5.02 -3.53
N PRO A 37 10.84 6.10 -2.97
CA PRO A 37 12.19 6.57 -3.33
C PRO A 37 13.24 5.54 -2.92
N GLU A 38 14.30 5.37 -3.71
CA GLU A 38 15.37 4.39 -3.44
C GLU A 38 16.13 4.64 -2.12
N ASP A 39 15.99 5.82 -1.52
CA ASP A 39 16.55 6.19 -0.20
C ASP A 39 15.80 5.55 0.99
N SER A 40 14.65 4.90 0.76
CA SER A 40 13.84 4.27 1.81
C SER A 40 14.40 2.90 2.22
N LEU A 41 15.51 2.91 2.95
CA LEU A 41 16.32 1.77 3.40
C LEU A 41 15.66 0.76 4.37
N CYS A 42 14.36 0.81 4.60
CA CYS A 42 13.69 -0.08 5.55
C CYS A 42 12.27 -0.48 5.14
N ILE A 43 11.92 -0.29 3.87
CA ILE A 43 10.58 -0.63 3.40
C ILE A 43 10.62 -1.98 2.72
N THR A 44 9.96 -2.94 3.34
CA THR A 44 9.89 -4.32 2.87
C THR A 44 8.45 -4.67 2.51
N CYS A 45 8.30 -5.54 1.51
CA CYS A 45 7.00 -6.01 1.08
C CYS A 45 6.35 -6.83 2.19
N ALA A 46 5.06 -6.58 2.45
CA ALA A 46 4.30 -7.28 3.48
C ALA A 46 4.22 -8.80 3.26
N TYR A 47 4.34 -9.26 2.00
CA TYR A 47 4.20 -10.67 1.63
C TYR A 47 5.54 -11.40 1.65
N CYS A 48 6.54 -10.84 0.98
CA CYS A 48 7.80 -11.55 0.73
C CYS A 48 9.00 -10.98 1.47
N LYS A 49 8.82 -9.89 2.25
CA LYS A 49 9.89 -9.16 2.97
C LYS A 49 11.07 -8.70 2.10
N LYS A 50 10.91 -8.69 0.77
CA LYS A 50 11.86 -8.10 -0.18
C LYS A 50 11.70 -6.59 -0.22
N ASP A 51 12.62 -5.90 -0.88
CA ASP A 51 12.55 -4.46 -1.09
C ASP A 51 11.20 -4.07 -1.73
N ALA A 52 10.43 -3.28 -1.00
CA ALA A 52 9.20 -2.70 -1.53
C ALA A 52 9.56 -1.50 -2.39
N VAL A 53 8.94 -1.41 -3.55
CA VAL A 53 9.14 -0.32 -4.51
C VAL A 53 7.86 0.50 -4.72
N TYR A 54 6.73 0.00 -4.22
CA TYR A 54 5.44 0.66 -4.27
C TYR A 54 4.79 0.67 -2.89
N ILE A 55 4.12 1.78 -2.58
CA ILE A 55 3.22 1.92 -1.44
C ILE A 55 1.81 2.09 -1.99
N VAL A 56 0.87 1.31 -1.46
CA VAL A 56 -0.54 1.31 -1.84
C VAL A 56 -1.35 1.70 -0.61
N GLY A 57 -2.18 2.74 -0.70
CA GLY A 57 -3.09 3.08 0.38
C GLY A 57 -3.94 4.29 0.06
N ASN A 58 -5.01 4.43 0.84
CA ASN A 58 -6.05 5.42 0.58
C ASN A 58 -5.93 6.55 1.61
N ILE A 59 -5.28 7.66 1.23
CA ILE A 59 -5.22 8.87 2.07
C ILE A 59 -6.54 9.64 1.94
N HIS A 60 -7.61 9.09 2.51
CA HIS A 60 -8.89 9.79 2.55
C HIS A 60 -8.82 10.90 3.60
N SER A 61 -8.31 12.07 3.19
CA SER A 61 -8.36 13.29 3.98
C SER A 61 -9.83 13.70 4.14
N HIS A 62 -10.47 13.24 5.21
CA HIS A 62 -11.79 13.70 5.65
C HIS A 62 -11.74 15.24 5.77
N THR A 63 -12.30 15.94 4.78
CA THR A 63 -12.60 17.39 4.81
C THR A 63 -13.90 17.63 5.54
#